data_AF-A0A948Q6Z2-F1
#
_entry.id   AF-A0A948Q6Z2-F1
#
_cell.length_a   1.000
_cell.length_b   1.000
_cell.length_c   1.000
_cell.angle_alpha   90.00
_cell.angle_beta   90.00
_cell.angle_gamma   90.00
#
_symmetry.space_group_name_H-M   'P 1'
#
loop_
_entity.id
_entity.type
_entity.pdbx_description
1 polymer ?
#
loop_
_entity_poly.entity_id
_entity_poly.type
_entity_poly.pdbx_seq_one_letter_code
_entity_poly.pdbx_strand_id
1 'polypeptide(L)'
;MKKFGIIICHRYHTCAGGKCFRSLREREGAFARYAGEEVELVGYTTCDGCPGGNVEYAPAEMKRNGAEVVHLATGLVVGYPPCPYLDYFREYIPRQFGLEVVVGTHPIPEKYRIIHDQLGTWQAPSFPDDLKALLADEPTRLAYD
;
A
#
# COMPACT_ATOMS: atom_id res chain seq x y z
N MET A 1 -1.15 -15.90 13.22
CA MET A 1 -0.37 -15.48 12.05
C MET A 1 -1.30 -14.88 11.02
N LYS A 2 -1.13 -13.59 10.71
CA LYS A 2 -1.92 -12.82 9.74
C LYS A 2 -1.28 -12.93 8.36
N LYS A 3 -2.04 -13.38 7.35
CA LYS A 3 -1.54 -13.53 5.96
C LYS A 3 -2.07 -12.40 5.07
N PHE A 4 -1.22 -11.84 4.21
CA PHE A 4 -1.67 -10.81 3.25
C PHE A 4 -0.92 -10.85 1.92
N GLY A 5 -1.53 -10.23 0.93
CA GLY A 5 -0.89 -9.91 -0.35
C GLY A 5 -0.63 -8.41 -0.51
N ILE A 6 0.28 -8.04 -1.41
CA ILE A 6 0.55 -6.65 -1.78
C ILE A 6 0.33 -6.48 -3.28
N ILE A 7 -0.44 -5.46 -3.66
CA ILE A 7 -0.58 -4.99 -5.04
C ILE A 7 0.06 -3.61 -5.17
N ILE A 8 1.03 -3.48 -6.07
CA ILE A 8 1.69 -2.21 -6.40
C ILE A 8 1.16 -1.60 -7.70
N CYS A 9 1.31 -0.29 -7.89
CA CYS A 9 1.07 0.33 -9.19
C CYS A 9 2.05 -0.20 -10.24
N HIS A 10 1.56 -0.55 -11.42
CA HIS A 10 2.39 -1.03 -12.53
C HIS A 10 3.37 0.02 -13.08
N ARG A 11 3.16 1.32 -12.79
CA ARG A 11 4.18 2.35 -13.00
C ARG A 11 5.53 1.96 -12.38
N TYR A 12 5.49 1.20 -11.28
CA TYR A 12 6.65 0.69 -10.56
C TYR A 12 6.88 -0.81 -10.80
N HIS A 13 6.56 -1.36 -11.98
CA HIS A 13 6.70 -2.80 -12.26
C HIS A 13 8.14 -3.33 -12.10
N THR A 14 9.15 -2.48 -12.22
CA THR A 14 10.56 -2.83 -11.94
C THR A 14 10.94 -2.76 -10.46
N CYS A 15 10.02 -2.37 -9.57
CA CYS A 15 10.26 -2.28 -8.14
C CYS A 15 10.32 -3.67 -7.49
N ALA A 16 11.47 -3.99 -6.90
CA ALA A 16 11.69 -5.23 -6.17
C ALA A 16 11.00 -5.30 -4.78
N GLY A 17 10.22 -4.28 -4.39
CA GLY A 17 9.47 -4.28 -3.12
C GLY A 17 10.28 -3.99 -1.86
N GLY A 18 11.57 -3.64 -1.99
CA GLY A 18 12.49 -3.51 -0.84
C GLY A 18 11.98 -2.64 0.31
N LYS A 19 11.41 -1.45 0.01
CA LYS A 19 10.82 -0.58 1.05
C LYS A 19 9.57 -1.20 1.69
N CYS A 20 8.70 -1.85 0.91
CA CYS A 20 7.53 -2.56 1.43
C CYS A 20 7.95 -3.71 2.37
N PHE A 21 8.95 -4.51 1.99
CA PHE A 21 9.38 -5.66 2.78
C PHE A 21 10.12 -5.25 4.05
N ARG A 22 10.91 -4.17 4.00
CA ARG A 22 11.48 -3.57 5.20
C ARG A 22 10.39 -3.09 6.15
N SER A 23 9.45 -2.28 5.66
CA SER A 23 8.35 -1.75 6.47
C SER A 23 7.48 -2.84 7.06
N LEU A 24 7.30 -3.94 6.32
CA LEU A 24 6.68 -5.14 6.86
C LEU A 24 7.47 -5.69 8.06
N ARG A 25 8.77 -5.95 7.88
CA ARG A 25 9.64 -6.52 8.93
C ARG A 25 9.69 -5.64 10.18
N GLU A 26 9.86 -4.33 10.01
CA GLU A 26 10.00 -3.36 11.11
C GLU A 26 8.64 -2.93 11.70
N ARG A 27 7.51 -3.36 11.12
CA ARG A 27 6.15 -2.91 11.50
C ARG A 27 5.99 -1.39 11.46
N GLU A 28 6.44 -0.78 10.37
CA GLU A 28 6.34 0.66 10.13
C GLU A 28 5.26 0.96 9.09
N GLY A 29 4.82 2.21 9.00
CA GLY A 29 3.82 2.61 8.01
C GLY A 29 2.48 1.92 8.23
N ALA A 30 1.85 1.46 7.14
CA ALA A 30 0.60 0.72 7.21
C ALA A 30 0.73 -0.63 7.95
N PHE A 31 1.93 -1.17 8.12
CA PHE A 31 2.16 -2.42 8.85
C PHE A 31 2.26 -2.24 10.37
N ALA A 32 2.28 -0.99 10.89
CA ALA A 32 2.29 -0.72 12.33
C ALA A 32 1.05 -1.29 13.04
N ARG A 33 -0.07 -1.44 12.33
CA ARG A 33 -1.29 -2.07 12.84
C ARG A 33 -1.12 -3.54 13.24
N TYR A 34 -0.08 -4.21 12.76
CA TYR A 34 0.23 -5.61 13.08
C TYR A 34 1.33 -5.74 14.15
N ALA A 35 1.52 -4.72 14.98
CA ALA A 35 2.45 -4.78 16.09
C ALA A 35 2.08 -5.92 17.05
N GLY A 36 3.05 -6.78 17.38
CA GLY A 36 2.83 -7.96 18.22
C GLY A 36 2.19 -9.15 17.51
N GLU A 37 1.89 -9.05 16.22
CA GLU A 37 1.36 -10.16 15.42
C GLU A 37 2.43 -10.80 14.54
N GLU A 38 2.42 -12.13 14.45
CA GLU A 38 3.12 -12.85 13.38
C GLU A 38 2.44 -12.61 12.04
N VAL A 39 3.22 -12.35 11.00
CA VAL A 39 2.74 -11.99 9.67
C VAL A 39 3.42 -12.81 8.58
N GLU A 40 2.71 -13.04 7.48
CA GLU A 40 3.23 -13.74 6.31
C GLU A 40 2.74 -13.08 5.02
N LEU A 41 3.68 -12.79 4.11
CA LEU A 41 3.38 -12.29 2.78
C LEU A 41 3.16 -13.49 1.84
N VAL A 42 1.96 -13.60 1.27
CA VAL A 42 1.55 -14.74 0.42
C VAL A 42 1.35 -14.36 -1.06
N GLY A 43 1.64 -13.10 -1.42
CA GLY A 43 1.63 -12.64 -2.79
C GLY A 43 2.12 -11.20 -2.93
N TYR A 44 2.87 -10.91 -4.00
CA TYR A 44 3.32 -9.57 -4.35
C TYR A 44 3.25 -9.41 -5.87
N THR A 45 2.47 -8.46 -6.36
CA THR A 45 2.29 -8.26 -7.81
C THR A 45 1.93 -6.82 -8.15
N THR A 46 1.84 -6.50 -9.44
CA THR A 46 1.38 -5.21 -9.93
C THR A 46 -0.11 -5.23 -10.26
N CYS A 47 -0.74 -4.05 -10.37
CA CYS A 47 -2.10 -3.90 -10.89
C CYS A 47 -2.24 -4.18 -12.40
N ASP A 48 -1.13 -4.43 -13.12
CA ASP A 48 -1.09 -4.66 -14.58
C ASP A 48 -1.59 -3.49 -15.45
N GLY A 49 -0.99 -2.32 -15.21
CA GLY A 49 -1.29 -1.10 -15.95
C GLY A 49 -2.61 -0.45 -15.56
N CYS A 50 -2.92 0.71 -16.14
CA CYS A 50 -4.25 1.31 -16.02
C CYS A 50 -5.18 0.65 -17.04
N PRO A 51 -6.39 0.21 -16.66
CA PRO A 51 -7.15 0.59 -15.46
C PRO A 51 -7.01 -0.32 -14.22
N GLY A 52 -6.05 -1.25 -14.21
CA GLY A 52 -5.79 -2.12 -13.06
C GLY A 52 -6.31 -3.55 -13.24
N GLY A 53 -6.21 -4.12 -14.44
CA GLY A 53 -6.85 -5.39 -14.78
C GLY A 53 -6.48 -6.56 -13.87
N ASN A 54 -5.26 -6.60 -13.33
CA ASN A 54 -4.84 -7.68 -12.45
C ASN A 54 -5.48 -7.63 -11.05
N VAL A 55 -6.12 -6.51 -10.66
CA VAL A 55 -6.94 -6.43 -9.44
C VAL A 55 -8.15 -7.36 -9.50
N GLU A 56 -8.59 -7.76 -10.70
CA GLU A 56 -9.70 -8.70 -10.90
C GLU A 56 -9.30 -10.17 -10.76
N TYR A 57 -7.99 -10.49 -10.71
CA TYR A 57 -7.50 -11.86 -10.73
C TYR A 57 -6.56 -12.17 -9.55
N ALA A 58 -5.59 -11.30 -9.29
CA ALA A 58 -4.57 -11.51 -8.26
C ALA A 58 -5.15 -11.78 -6.86
N PRO A 59 -6.20 -11.09 -6.39
CA PRO A 59 -6.74 -11.36 -5.05
C PRO A 59 -7.31 -12.77 -4.91
N ALA A 60 -7.81 -13.39 -5.97
CA ALA A 60 -8.29 -14.77 -5.94
C ALA A 60 -7.15 -15.76 -5.65
N GLU A 61 -5.99 -15.56 -6.29
CA GLU A 61 -4.80 -16.36 -6.01
C GLU A 61 -4.26 -16.10 -4.60
N MET A 62 -4.16 -14.84 -4.18
CA MET A 62 -3.76 -14.47 -2.83
C MET A 62 -4.67 -15.14 -1.78
N LYS A 63 -5.98 -15.15 -2.00
CA LYS A 63 -6.95 -15.85 -1.14
C LYS A 63 -6.70 -17.35 -1.10
N ARG A 64 -6.42 -18.00 -2.24
CA ARG A 64 -6.04 -19.43 -2.27
C ARG A 64 -4.77 -19.72 -1.48
N ASN A 65 -3.83 -18.77 -1.46
CA ASN A 65 -2.61 -18.84 -0.65
C ASN A 65 -2.85 -18.51 0.84
N GLY A 66 -4.09 -18.19 1.22
CA GLY A 66 -4.53 -17.94 2.59
C GLY A 66 -4.52 -16.47 3.00
N ALA A 67 -4.41 -15.51 2.07
CA ALA A 67 -4.49 -14.09 2.41
C ALA A 67 -5.83 -13.76 3.08
N GLU A 68 -5.77 -12.94 4.15
CA GLU A 68 -6.91 -12.31 4.80
C GLU A 68 -7.03 -10.83 4.39
N VAL A 69 -5.89 -10.21 4.06
CA VAL A 69 -5.78 -8.78 3.73
C VAL A 69 -5.04 -8.59 2.41
N VAL A 70 -5.43 -7.57 1.64
CA VAL A 70 -4.65 -7.05 0.50
C VAL A 70 -4.21 -5.63 0.81
N HIS A 71 -2.91 -5.41 0.78
CA HIS A 71 -2.32 -4.08 0.84
C HIS A 71 -2.23 -3.48 -0.57
N LEU A 72 -2.91 -2.36 -0.80
CA LEU A 72 -2.72 -1.51 -1.96
C LEU A 72 -1.54 -0.58 -1.68
N ALA A 73 -0.36 -0.90 -2.19
CA ALA A 73 0.90 -0.32 -1.72
C ALA A 73 1.00 1.20 -1.79
N THR A 74 1.92 1.78 -1.02
CA THR A 74 2.16 3.24 -0.95
C THR A 74 2.32 3.86 -2.35
N GLY A 75 2.94 3.17 -3.32
CA GLY A 75 3.05 3.65 -4.71
C GLY A 75 1.74 3.78 -5.50
N LEU A 76 0.58 3.38 -4.96
CA LEU A 76 -0.74 3.75 -5.50
C LEU A 76 -1.24 5.09 -4.94
N VAL A 77 -0.72 5.50 -3.78
CA VAL A 77 -1.01 6.77 -3.09
C VAL A 77 -0.01 7.85 -3.49
N VAL A 78 1.28 7.50 -3.53
CA VAL A 78 2.38 8.38 -3.90
C VAL A 78 2.81 8.13 -5.35
N GLY A 79 3.26 9.20 -6.01
CA GLY A 79 3.51 9.27 -7.44
C GLY A 79 2.43 10.12 -8.11
N TYR A 80 2.76 11.34 -8.52
CA TYR A 80 1.78 12.29 -9.05
C TYR A 80 1.38 11.98 -10.51
N PRO A 81 0.06 11.96 -10.85
CA PRO A 81 -1.06 11.95 -9.90
C PRO A 81 -1.22 10.57 -9.23
N PRO A 82 -1.76 10.51 -7.98
CA PRO A 82 -2.14 9.26 -7.32
C PRO A 82 -3.04 8.40 -8.20
N CYS A 83 -3.14 7.10 -7.90
CA CYS A 83 -3.96 6.20 -8.70
C CYS A 83 -5.44 6.65 -8.67
N PRO A 84 -6.04 6.95 -9.84
CA PRO A 84 -7.42 7.41 -9.89
C PRO A 84 -8.45 6.30 -9.60
N TYR A 85 -8.00 5.03 -9.59
CA TYR A 85 -8.85 3.86 -9.35
C TYR A 85 -8.73 3.31 -7.93
N LEU A 86 -8.00 4.00 -7.04
CA LEU A 86 -7.71 3.51 -5.69
C LEU A 86 -8.99 3.17 -4.91
N ASP A 87 -9.97 4.08 -4.92
CA ASP A 87 -11.24 3.87 -4.22
C ASP A 87 -12.04 2.70 -4.82
N TYR A 88 -12.03 2.56 -6.15
CA TYR A 88 -12.63 1.41 -6.81
C TYR A 88 -11.99 0.10 -6.35
N PHE A 89 -10.65 0.02 -6.27
CA PHE A 89 -9.97 -1.19 -5.80
C PHE A 89 -10.30 -1.51 -4.34
N ARG A 90 -10.34 -0.49 -3.47
CA ARG A 90 -10.73 -0.62 -2.05
C ARG A 90 -12.13 -1.18 -1.89
N GLU A 91 -13.02 -0.85 -2.82
CA GLU A 91 -14.41 -1.28 -2.81
C GLU A 91 -14.65 -2.63 -3.48
N TYR A 92 -13.94 -2.91 -4.57
CA TYR A 92 -14.12 -4.09 -5.39
C TYR A 92 -13.55 -5.35 -4.72
N ILE A 93 -12.32 -5.28 -4.20
CA ILE A 93 -11.63 -6.45 -3.65
C ILE A 93 -12.41 -7.10 -2.49
N PRO A 94 -12.92 -6.35 -1.50
CA PRO A 94 -13.71 -6.95 -0.42
C PRO A 94 -15.02 -7.55 -0.93
N ARG A 95 -15.71 -6.89 -1.87
CA ARG A 95 -17.00 -7.36 -2.40
C ARG A 95 -16.85 -8.66 -3.21
N GLN A 96 -15.83 -8.73 -4.06
CA GLN A 96 -15.63 -9.88 -4.94
C GLN A 96 -14.94 -11.06 -4.24
N PHE A 97 -13.98 -10.78 -3.36
CA PHE A 97 -13.12 -11.82 -2.79
C PHE A 97 -13.28 -12.02 -1.29
N GLY A 98 -13.97 -11.12 -0.57
CA GLY A 98 -14.12 -11.20 0.88
C GLY A 98 -12.81 -10.98 1.64
N LEU A 99 -11.87 -10.22 1.05
CA LEU A 99 -10.58 -9.86 1.66
C LEU A 99 -10.65 -8.44 2.21
N GLU A 100 -10.05 -8.20 3.38
CA GLU A 100 -9.85 -6.83 3.86
C GLU A 100 -8.90 -6.09 2.92
N VAL A 101 -9.13 -4.79 2.69
CA VAL A 101 -8.18 -3.94 1.98
C VAL A 101 -7.60 -2.91 2.93
N VAL A 102 -6.28 -2.81 2.92
CA VAL A 102 -5.54 -1.75 3.60
C VAL A 102 -4.79 -0.93 2.55
N VAL A 103 -4.92 0.39 2.63
CA VAL A 103 -4.16 1.27 1.74
C VAL A 103 -2.80 1.57 2.36
N GLY A 104 -1.77 1.46 1.54
CA GLY A 104 -0.40 1.74 1.87
C GLY A 104 0.42 0.53 2.32
N THR A 105 1.74 0.71 2.29
CA THR A 105 2.74 -0.22 2.83
C THR A 105 3.74 0.57 3.66
N HIS A 106 4.84 1.01 3.05
CA HIS A 106 5.90 1.76 3.73
C HIS A 106 5.54 3.23 3.96
N PRO A 107 6.14 3.88 4.98
CA PRO A 107 6.03 5.32 5.19
C PRO A 107 6.41 6.14 3.95
N ILE A 108 5.79 7.30 3.78
CA ILE A 108 6.12 8.26 2.73
C ILE A 108 7.51 8.82 3.05
N PRO A 109 8.51 8.65 2.16
CA PRO A 109 9.85 9.16 2.39
C PRO A 109 9.85 10.67 2.67
N GLU A 110 10.73 11.14 3.56
CA GLU A 110 10.75 12.54 3.98
C GLU A 110 10.98 13.49 2.80
N LYS A 111 11.88 13.13 1.87
CA LYS A 111 12.11 13.93 0.65
C LYS A 111 10.87 14.07 -0.22
N TYR A 112 10.03 13.04 -0.28
CA TYR A 112 8.76 13.09 -1.01
C TYR A 112 7.74 13.95 -0.25
N ARG A 113 7.66 13.78 1.08
CA ARG A 113 6.78 14.55 1.95
C ARG A 113 7.02 16.06 1.81
N ILE A 114 8.27 16.51 1.90
CA ILE A 114 8.65 17.93 1.87
C ILE A 114 8.16 18.61 0.58
N ILE A 115 8.44 18.04 -0.59
CA ILE A 115 8.02 18.63 -1.87
C ILE A 115 6.50 18.66 -1.98
N HIS A 116 5.82 17.57 -1.58
CA HIS A 116 4.37 17.50 -1.65
C HIS A 116 3.64 18.35 -0.61
N ASP A 117 4.31 18.69 0.50
CA ASP A 117 3.84 19.65 1.49
C ASP A 117 3.86 21.07 0.91
N GLN A 118 4.94 21.45 0.23
CA GLN A 118 5.04 22.72 -0.50
C GLN A 118 4.00 22.85 -1.63
N LEU A 119 3.60 21.72 -2.23
CA LEU A 119 2.55 21.65 -3.24
C LEU A 119 1.13 21.59 -2.65
N GLY A 120 0.97 21.55 -1.32
CA GLY A 120 -0.34 21.44 -0.65
C GLY A 120 -1.04 20.09 -0.84
N THR A 121 -0.32 19.04 -1.25
CA THR A 121 -0.91 17.71 -1.53
C THR A 121 -1.61 17.13 -0.30
N TRP A 122 -1.03 17.32 0.88
CA TRP A 122 -1.53 16.77 2.15
C TRP A 122 -2.72 17.56 2.73
N GLN A 123 -3.02 18.73 2.18
CA GLN A 123 -4.10 19.61 2.65
C GLN A 123 -5.40 19.39 1.84
N ALA A 124 -5.33 18.62 0.75
CA ALA A 124 -6.50 18.31 -0.06
C ALA A 124 -7.45 17.36 0.70
N PRO A 125 -8.79 17.49 0.53
CA PRO A 125 -9.77 16.60 1.16
C PRO A 125 -9.61 15.11 0.79
N SER A 126 -8.84 14.84 -0.26
CA SER A 126 -8.60 13.51 -0.82
C SER A 126 -7.51 12.70 -0.12
N PHE A 127 -6.81 13.25 0.88
CA PHE A 127 -5.88 12.47 1.71
C PHE A 127 -6.60 12.02 2.97
N PRO A 128 -7.23 10.84 2.98
CA PRO A 128 -8.13 10.46 4.05
C PRO A 128 -7.35 10.07 5.31
N ASP A 129 -8.03 10.14 6.45
CA ASP A 129 -7.44 9.91 7.78
C ASP A 129 -6.79 8.53 7.92
N ASP A 130 -7.22 7.56 7.13
CA ASP A 130 -6.68 6.19 7.11
C ASP A 130 -5.27 6.10 6.52
N LEU A 131 -4.78 7.14 5.83
CA LEU A 131 -3.41 7.23 5.32
C LEU A 131 -2.43 7.88 6.29
N LYS A 132 -2.89 8.32 7.47
CA LYS A 132 -2.02 8.89 8.53
C LYS A 132 -0.88 7.95 8.92
N ALA A 133 -1.12 6.65 8.90
CA ALA A 133 -0.09 5.64 9.17
C ALA A 133 1.11 5.76 8.21
N LEU A 134 0.90 6.25 6.99
CA LEU A 134 1.97 6.45 6.00
C LEU A 134 2.80 7.71 6.25
N LEU A 135 2.29 8.67 7.03
CA LEU A 135 3.10 9.83 7.42
C LEU A 135 4.15 9.43 8.46
N ALA A 136 3.84 8.51 9.39
CA ALA A 136 4.77 8.10 10.45
C ALA A 136 5.44 9.28 11.21
N ASP A 137 6.45 9.03 12.03
CA ASP A 137 7.33 10.07 12.57
C ASP A 137 8.50 10.39 11.62
N GLU A 138 9.17 11.53 11.86
CA GLU A 138 10.27 12.01 11.02
C GLU A 138 11.48 11.05 10.97
N PRO A 139 12.00 10.53 12.10
CA PRO A 139 13.05 9.52 12.08
C PRO A 139 12.71 8.32 11.18
N THR A 140 11.49 7.79 11.30
CA THR A 140 11.04 6.70 10.43
C THR A 140 11.03 7.13 8.97
N ARG A 141 10.43 8.27 8.61
CA ARG A 141 10.39 8.74 7.20
C ARG A 141 11.78 8.94 6.59
N LEU A 142 12.73 9.53 7.33
CA LEU A 142 14.11 9.72 6.88
C LEU A 142 14.80 8.40 6.57
N ALA A 143 14.46 7.35 7.31
CA ALA A 143 15.00 6.02 7.05
C ALA A 143 14.52 5.43 5.72
N TYR A 144 13.45 5.96 5.10
CA TYR A 144 12.89 5.51 3.81
C TYR A 144 13.25 6.41 2.62
N ASP A 145 14.14 7.39 2.74
CA ASP A 145 14.61 8.16 1.59
C ASP A 145 15.28 7.29 0.52
#